data_AF-A4HQN0-F1
#
_entry.id   AF-A4HQN0-F1
#
_cell.length_a   1.000
_cell.length_b   1.000
_cell.length_c   1.000
_cell.angle_alpha   90.00
_cell.angle_beta   90.00
_cell.angle_gamma   90.00
#
_symmetry.space_group_name_H-M   'P 1'
#
loop_
_entity.id
_entity.type
_entity.pdbx_description
1 polymer ?
#
loop_
_entity_poly.entity_id
_entity_poly.type
_entity_poly.pdbx_seq_one_letter_code
_entity_poly.pdbx_strand_id
1 'polypeptide(L)'
;RGRGRGTALRRGGPLGLLLGYAFVGFVCYLVMVSLGEMAAFLPHKKGFSGYATRFVDPALGFALGYNYLLKYLIVTPNNINAAGVVVQYLPGR
;
A
#
# COMPACT_ATOMS: atom_id res chain seq x y z
N ARG A 1 -6.67 -26.43 10.49
CA ARG A 1 -5.39 -26.10 11.18
C ARG A 1 -5.05 -24.63 10.88
N GLY A 2 -5.81 -23.69 11.46
CA GLY A 2 -5.75 -22.26 11.14
C GLY A 2 -4.84 -21.50 12.11
N ARG A 3 -3.64 -21.15 11.69
CA ARG A 3 -2.73 -20.28 12.46
C ARG A 3 -2.40 -19.06 11.61
N GLY A 4 -2.75 -17.87 12.11
CA GLY A 4 -2.29 -16.61 11.52
C GLY A 4 -3.26 -15.45 11.72
N ARG A 5 -4.44 -15.51 11.07
CA ARG A 5 -5.31 -14.33 10.96
C ARG A 5 -6.14 -14.04 12.23
N GLY A 6 -6.64 -15.07 12.91
CA GLY A 6 -7.46 -14.90 14.12
C GLY A 6 -6.68 -14.44 15.37
N THR A 7 -5.37 -14.70 15.44
CA THR A 7 -4.53 -14.32 16.58
C THR A 7 -3.97 -12.90 16.49
N ALA A 8 -3.66 -12.42 15.28
CA ALA A 8 -3.25 -11.03 15.07
C ALA A 8 -4.41 -10.06 15.34
N LEU A 9 -5.62 -10.40 14.87
CA LEU A 9 -6.83 -9.61 15.12
C LEU A 9 -7.23 -9.62 16.60
N ARG A 10 -6.98 -10.72 17.33
CA ARG A 10 -7.31 -10.84 18.76
C ARG A 10 -6.28 -10.20 19.69
N ARG A 11 -5.01 -10.04 19.28
CA ARG A 11 -3.95 -9.42 20.11
C ARG A 11 -3.90 -7.90 20.01
N GLY A 12 -4.31 -7.30 18.89
CA GLY A 12 -4.21 -5.85 18.67
C GLY A 12 -5.29 -5.00 19.35
N GLY A 13 -6.34 -5.62 19.88
CA GLY A 13 -7.54 -4.93 20.34
C GLY A 13 -8.33 -4.27 19.19
N PRO A 14 -9.67 -4.29 19.20
CA PRO A 14 -10.47 -3.67 18.14
C PRO A 14 -10.20 -2.16 18.03
N LEU A 15 -9.90 -1.50 19.15
CA LEU A 15 -9.59 -0.07 19.20
C LEU A 15 -8.24 0.26 18.55
N GLY A 16 -7.21 -0.56 18.78
CA GLY A 16 -5.88 -0.36 18.18
C GLY A 16 -5.91 -0.56 16.66
N LEU A 17 -6.72 -1.50 16.18
CA LEU A 17 -6.92 -1.71 14.74
C LEU A 17 -7.62 -0.51 14.09
N LEU A 18 -8.67 0.03 14.72
CA LEU A 18 -9.40 1.19 14.21
C LEU A 18 -8.54 2.46 14.21
N LEU A 19 -7.80 2.71 15.29
CA LEU A 19 -6.90 3.85 15.39
C LEU A 19 -5.75 3.75 14.38
N GLY A 20 -5.17 2.56 14.20
CA GLY A 20 -4.13 2.33 13.19
C GLY A 20 -4.66 2.57 11.78
N TYR A 21 -5.87 2.09 11.47
CA TYR A 21 -6.51 2.31 10.17
C TYR A 21 -6.81 3.80 9.92
N ALA A 22 -7.37 4.50 10.92
CA ALA A 22 -7.65 5.92 10.84
C ALA A 22 -6.38 6.76 10.68
N PHE A 23 -5.31 6.43 11.42
CA PHE A 23 -4.03 7.13 11.34
C PHE A 23 -3.36 6.97 9.96
N VAL A 24 -3.28 5.73 9.46
CA VAL A 24 -2.73 5.47 8.12
C VAL A 24 -3.59 6.12 7.05
N GLY A 25 -4.92 6.09 7.20
CA GLY A 25 -5.85 6.79 6.32
C GLY A 25 -5.64 8.31 6.31
N PHE A 26 -5.42 8.92 7.48
CA PHE A 26 -5.14 10.34 7.62
C PHE A 26 -3.82 10.74 6.94
N VAL A 27 -2.76 9.97 7.14
CA VAL A 27 -1.47 10.19 6.46
C VAL A 27 -1.63 10.07 4.94
N CYS A 28 -2.36 9.06 4.47
CA CYS A 28 -2.62 8.85 3.04
C CYS A 28 -3.45 10.00 2.44
N TYR A 29 -4.42 10.53 3.19
CA TYR A 29 -5.22 11.68 2.79
C TYR A 29 -4.35 12.92 2.59
N LEU A 30 -3.47 13.24 3.55
CA LEU A 30 -2.55 14.38 3.42
C LEU A 30 -1.66 14.25 2.17
N VAL A 31 -1.10 13.06 1.93
CA VAL A 31 -0.26 12.81 0.75
C VAL A 31 -1.04 12.98 -0.56
N MET A 32 -2.28 12.49 -0.63
CA MET A 32 -3.12 12.63 -1.82
C MET A 32 -3.57 14.07 -2.05
N VAL A 33 -3.82 14.85 -0.99
CA VAL A 33 -4.14 16.28 -1.10
C VAL A 33 -2.95 17.04 -1.66
N SER A 34 -1.75 16.85 -1.11
CA SER A 34 -0.53 17.49 -1.64
C SER A 34 -0.23 17.09 -3.09
N LEU A 35 -0.43 15.82 -3.44
CA LEU A 35 -0.30 15.37 -4.82
C LEU A 35 -1.37 16.00 -5.73
N GLY A 36 -2.61 16.13 -5.25
CA GLY A 36 -3.72 16.73 -5.98
C GLY A 36 -3.44 18.18 -6.35
N GLU A 37 -2.88 18.97 -5.42
CA GLU A 37 -2.45 20.33 -5.68
C GLU A 37 -1.32 20.37 -6.72
N MET A 38 -0.32 19.47 -6.61
CA MET A 38 0.77 19.36 -7.60
C MET A 38 0.27 18.96 -9.00
N ALA A 39 -0.72 18.06 -9.07
CA ALA A 39 -1.31 17.58 -10.32
C ALA A 39 -2.18 18.64 -11.00
N ALA A 40 -2.89 19.47 -10.22
CA ALA A 40 -3.69 20.58 -10.74
C ALA A 40 -2.81 21.73 -11.25
N PHE A 41 -1.66 21.98 -10.62
CA PHE A 41 -0.76 23.07 -11.00
C PHE A 41 0.04 22.78 -12.29
N LEU A 42 0.54 21.55 -12.46
CA LEU A 42 1.25 21.12 -13.68
C LEU A 42 0.87 19.67 -14.04
N PRO A 43 0.01 19.43 -15.04
CA PRO A 43 -0.30 18.07 -15.48
C PRO A 43 0.93 17.45 -16.16
N HIS A 44 1.74 16.74 -15.38
CA HIS A 44 2.95 16.09 -15.85
C HIS A 44 2.67 14.64 -16.24
N LYS A 45 3.04 14.26 -17.45
CA LYS A 45 2.79 12.91 -18.02
C LYS A 45 3.66 11.80 -17.41
N LYS A 46 4.57 12.11 -16.47
CA LYS A 46 5.58 11.17 -15.95
C LYS A 46 5.18 10.40 -14.67
N GLY A 47 3.90 10.39 -14.31
CA GLY A 47 3.39 9.60 -13.17
C GLY A 47 3.93 10.06 -11.81
N PHE A 48 3.56 9.32 -10.75
CA PHE A 48 3.78 9.70 -9.34
C PHE A 48 5.25 9.94 -8.97
N SER A 49 6.18 9.15 -9.53
CA SER A 49 7.63 9.32 -9.32
C SER A 49 8.20 10.58 -9.99
N GLY A 50 7.60 11.02 -11.10
CA GLY A 50 7.94 12.28 -11.76
C GLY A 50 7.53 13.53 -10.99
N TYR A 51 6.48 13.45 -10.16
CA TYR A 51 6.10 14.53 -9.25
C TYR A 51 7.04 14.60 -8.04
N ALA A 52 7.38 13.46 -7.43
CA ALA A 52 8.26 13.39 -6.26
C ALA A 52 9.70 13.88 -6.54
N THR A 53 10.25 13.57 -7.72
CA THR A 53 11.60 14.01 -8.12
C THR A 53 11.71 15.51 -8.38
N ARG A 54 10.60 16.21 -8.66
CA ARG A 54 10.61 17.63 -9.03
C ARG A 54 10.20 18.58 -7.90
N PHE A 55 9.35 18.14 -6.97
CA PHE A 55 8.80 19.00 -5.93
C PHE A 55 9.42 18.83 -4.54
N VAL A 56 10.05 17.69 -4.24
CA VAL A 56 10.58 17.42 -2.88
C VAL A 56 12.10 17.26 -2.91
N ASP A 57 12.58 16.18 -3.52
CA ASP A 57 14.01 15.93 -3.71
C ASP A 57 14.22 14.74 -4.68
N PRO A 58 15.20 14.77 -5.59
CA PRO A 58 15.51 13.64 -6.46
C PRO A 58 15.80 12.33 -5.69
N ALA A 59 16.36 12.39 -4.48
CA ALA A 59 16.58 11.20 -3.63
C ALA A 59 15.25 10.60 -3.12
N LEU A 60 14.24 11.43 -2.81
CA LEU A 60 12.93 10.94 -2.40
C LEU A 60 12.20 10.27 -3.58
N GLY A 61 12.34 10.82 -4.79
CA GLY A 61 11.78 10.19 -5.98
C GLY A 61 12.40 8.83 -6.31
N PHE A 62 13.72 8.67 -6.09
CA PHE A 62 14.40 7.38 -6.20
C PHE A 62 13.95 6.39 -5.11
N ALA A 63 13.89 6.84 -3.85
CA ALA A 63 13.43 6.02 -2.74
C ALA A 63 11.97 5.56 -2.93
N LEU A 64 11.10 6.43 -3.43
CA LEU A 64 9.71 6.08 -3.74
C LEU A 64 9.65 5.07 -4.90
N GLY A 65 10.43 5.27 -5.97
CA GLY A 65 10.53 4.33 -7.07
C GLY A 65 10.96 2.93 -6.62
N TYR A 66 11.97 2.86 -5.75
CA TYR A 66 12.45 1.60 -5.19
C TYR A 66 11.42 0.94 -4.26
N ASN A 67 10.74 1.72 -3.41
CA ASN A 67 9.66 1.21 -2.55
C ASN A 67 8.49 0.65 -3.37
N TYR A 68 8.08 1.33 -4.45
CA TYR A 68 7.02 0.83 -5.33
C TYR A 68 7.45 -0.42 -6.09
N LEU A 69 8.69 -0.48 -6.57
CA LEU A 69 9.23 -1.69 -7.21
C LEU A 69 9.20 -2.88 -6.25
N LEU A 70 9.72 -2.71 -5.02
CA LEU A 70 9.69 -3.75 -4.00
C LEU A 70 8.26 -4.16 -3.62
N LYS A 71 7.34 -3.20 -3.48
CA LYS A 71 5.92 -3.48 -3.24
C LYS A 71 5.34 -4.38 -4.32
N TYR A 72 5.57 -4.07 -5.60
CA TYR A 72 5.04 -4.87 -6.71
C TYR A 72 5.71 -6.25 -6.80
N LEU A 73 7.00 -6.35 -6.51
CA LEU A 73 7.73 -7.62 -6.45
C LEU A 73 7.22 -8.54 -5.33
N ILE A 74 6.80 -7.98 -4.19
CA ILE A 74 6.33 -8.77 -3.04
C ILE A 74 4.83 -9.07 -3.14
N VAL A 75 4.01 -8.11 -3.57
CA VAL A 75 2.54 -8.27 -3.59
C VAL A 75 2.08 -9.25 -4.67
N THR A 76 2.78 -9.32 -5.79
CA THR A 76 2.44 -10.21 -6.92
C THR A 76 2.54 -11.69 -6.53
N PRO A 77 3.66 -12.23 -6.03
CA PRO A 77 3.71 -13.62 -5.59
C PRO A 77 2.79 -13.87 -4.38
N ASN A 78 2.59 -12.88 -3.51
CA ASN A 78 1.65 -13.00 -2.39
C ASN A 78 0.20 -13.17 -2.87
N ASN A 79 -0.21 -12.47 -3.93
CA ASN A 79 -1.56 -12.61 -4.48
C ASN A 79 -1.76 -13.99 -5.15
N ILE A 80 -0.73 -14.53 -5.80
CA ILE A 80 -0.76 -15.86 -6.42
C ILE A 80 -0.84 -16.94 -5.34
N ASN A 81 -0.04 -16.82 -4.28
CA ASN A 81 -0.09 -17.73 -3.15
C ASN A 81 -1.45 -17.69 -2.45
N ALA A 82 -2.02 -16.50 -2.24
CA ALA A 82 -3.36 -16.36 -1.67
C ALA A 82 -4.44 -16.98 -2.57
N ALA A 83 -4.35 -16.80 -3.90
CA ALA A 83 -5.25 -17.44 -4.86
C ALA A 83 -5.13 -18.97 -4.82
N GLY A 84 -3.92 -19.51 -4.71
CA GLY A 84 -3.69 -20.96 -4.55
C GLY A 84 -4.37 -21.54 -3.31
N VAL A 85 -4.31 -20.84 -2.18
CA VAL A 85 -5.01 -21.24 -0.94
C VAL A 85 -6.54 -21.18 -1.12
N VAL A 86 -7.06 -20.17 -1.82
CA VAL A 86 -8.50 -20.05 -2.08
C VAL A 86 -8.98 -21.18 -2.98
N VAL A 87 -8.24 -21.53 -4.03
CA VAL A 87 -8.58 -22.65 -4.93
C VAL A 87 -8.58 -23.99 -4.20
N GLN A 88 -7.63 -24.22 -3.29
CA GLN A 88 -7.60 -25.43 -2.44
C GLN A 88 -8.74 -25.50 -1.41
N TYR A 89 -9.33 -24.35 -1.05
CA TYR A 89 -10.43 -24.28 -0.09
C TYR A 89 -11.82 -24.28 -0.75
N LEU A 90 -11.89 -24.10 -2.08
CA LEU A 90 -13.16 -24.10 -2.81
C LEU A 90 -13.68 -25.56 -2.92
N PRO A 91 -14.88 -25.86 -2.39
CA PRO A 91 -15.35 -27.23 -2.25
C PRO A 91 -15.70 -27.80 -3.63
N GLY A 92 -14.83 -28.68 -4.12
CA GLY A 92 -14.95 -29.28 -5.45
C GLY A 92 -13.88 -30.30 -5.80
N ARG A 93 -12.74 -30.36 -5.07
CA ARG A 93 -11.82 -31.50 -4.94
C ARG A 93 -11.05 -31.44 -3.64
#